data_AF-A0A1H9FYB6-F1
#
_entry.id   AF-A0A1H9FYB6-F1
#
_cell.length_a   1.000
_cell.length_b   1.000
_cell.length_c   1.000
_cell.angle_alpha   90.00
_cell.angle_beta   90.00
_cell.angle_gamma   90.00
#
_symmetry.space_group_name_H-M   'P 1'
#
loop_
_entity.id
_entity.type
_entity.pdbx_description
1 polymer ?
#
loop_
_entity_poly.entity_id
_entity_poly.type
_entity_poly.pdbx_seq_one_letter_code
_entity_poly.pdbx_strand_id
1 'polypeptide(L)'
;MVSNDRNRGQVILIGAITLAFILLGIVVVFNGVLYTETLSSGGTSQGASNADVVEYEVNQSVGCLLEWVEDGSTAEDGSLETLAEENISALNTAYRETTVQSTPVAVTISDVDAAADGGNLENATVTIEYDSNSLNYSQERTIEAHCAGDGP
;
A
#
# COMPACT_ATOMS: atom_id res chain seq x y z
N MET A 1 47.89 -47.85 37.82
CA MET A 1 46.51 -48.10 37.33
C MET A 1 45.91 -46.73 37.01
N VAL A 2 46.03 -46.31 35.75
CA VAL A 2 45.58 -45.00 35.23
C VAL A 2 44.07 -45.07 35.02
N SER A 3 43.29 -44.23 35.71
CA SER A 3 41.86 -44.04 35.42
C SER A 3 41.29 -42.67 35.85
N ASN A 4 42.10 -41.68 36.26
CA ASN A 4 41.56 -40.38 36.71
C ASN A 4 41.55 -39.27 35.64
N ASP A 5 42.32 -39.39 34.55
CA ASP A 5 42.34 -38.41 33.46
C ASP A 5 41.17 -38.55 32.46
N ARG A 6 40.66 -39.77 32.31
CA ARG A 6 39.60 -40.07 31.33
C ARG A 6 38.27 -39.42 31.70
N ASN A 7 38.01 -39.22 33.00
CA ASN A 7 36.83 -38.54 33.51
C ASN A 7 36.83 -37.03 33.19
N ARG A 8 37.99 -36.37 33.29
CA ARG A 8 38.09 -34.92 33.00
C ARG A 8 37.99 -34.64 31.50
N GLY A 9 38.63 -35.46 30.67
CA GLY A 9 38.54 -35.35 29.21
C GLY A 9 37.11 -35.60 28.69
N GLN A 10 36.39 -36.55 29.28
CA GLN A 10 35.01 -36.85 28.91
C GLN A 10 34.05 -35.72 29.29
N VAL A 11 34.25 -35.09 30.46
CA VAL A 11 33.47 -33.92 30.88
C VAL A 11 33.70 -32.72 29.93
N ILE A 12 34.95 -32.49 29.50
CA ILE A 12 35.26 -31.44 28.53
C ILE A 12 34.61 -31.74 27.17
N LEU A 13 34.62 -32.99 26.73
CA LEU A 13 33.99 -33.40 25.46
C LEU A 13 32.47 -33.18 25.49
N ILE A 14 31.80 -33.59 26.58
CA ILE A 14 30.36 -33.37 26.75
C ILE A 14 30.05 -31.87 26.87
N GLY A 15 30.89 -31.10 27.56
CA GLY A 15 30.77 -29.65 27.65
C GLY A 15 30.89 -28.96 26.30
N ALA A 16 31.84 -29.37 25.46
CA ALA A 16 32.03 -28.79 24.13
C ALA A 16 30.84 -29.11 23.19
N ILE A 17 30.33 -30.35 23.22
CA ILE A 17 29.19 -30.76 22.39
C ILE A 17 27.92 -30.00 22.81
N THR A 18 27.65 -29.92 24.11
CA THR A 18 26.48 -29.18 24.63
C THR A 18 26.56 -27.70 24.29
N LEU A 19 27.74 -27.09 24.45
CA LEU A 19 27.95 -25.68 24.08
C LEU A 19 27.77 -25.44 22.57
N ALA A 20 28.22 -26.36 21.72
CA ALA A 20 28.00 -26.27 20.28
C ALA A 20 26.51 -26.29 19.91
N PHE A 21 25.72 -27.18 20.52
CA PHE A 21 24.27 -27.23 20.28
C PHE A 21 23.54 -25.97 20.78
N ILE A 22 23.97 -25.39 21.90
CA ILE A 22 23.42 -24.12 22.40
C ILE A 22 23.71 -23.00 21.39
N LEU A 23 24.95 -22.88 20.91
CA LEU A 23 25.32 -21.86 19.91
C LEU A 23 24.57 -22.05 18.60
N LEU A 24 24.43 -23.29 18.11
CA LEU A 24 23.64 -23.58 16.90
C LEU A 24 22.16 -23.25 17.10
N GLY A 25 21.58 -23.59 18.25
CA GLY A 25 20.19 -23.24 18.58
C GLY A 25 19.98 -21.73 18.60
N ILE A 26 20.90 -20.97 19.20
CA ILE A 26 20.88 -19.51 19.21
C ILE A 26 20.97 -18.95 17.78
N VAL A 27 21.88 -19.45 16.95
CA VAL A 27 22.02 -19.02 15.55
C VAL A 27 20.77 -19.34 14.74
N VAL A 28 20.15 -20.50 14.95
CA VAL A 28 18.90 -20.87 14.27
C VAL A 28 17.72 -20.03 14.75
N VAL A 29 17.62 -19.72 16.05
CA VAL A 29 16.58 -18.84 16.57
C VAL A 29 16.78 -17.42 16.05
N PHE A 30 18.00 -16.88 16.08
CA PHE A 30 18.25 -15.54 15.53
C PHE A 30 18.02 -15.49 14.02
N ASN A 31 18.50 -16.47 13.25
CA ASN A 31 18.22 -16.51 11.81
C ASN A 31 16.74 -16.77 11.51
N GLY A 32 16.07 -17.61 12.30
CA GLY A 32 14.65 -17.91 12.15
C GLY A 32 13.77 -16.70 12.50
N VAL A 33 14.07 -16.03 13.61
CA VAL A 33 13.41 -14.79 14.04
C VAL A 33 13.72 -13.65 13.05
N LEU A 34 14.97 -13.48 12.62
CA LEU A 34 15.34 -12.49 11.59
C LEU A 34 14.62 -12.75 10.26
N TYR A 35 14.42 -14.01 9.85
CA TYR A 35 13.64 -14.34 8.65
C TYR A 35 12.14 -14.04 8.82
N THR A 36 11.59 -14.17 10.03
CA THR A 36 10.19 -13.80 10.32
C THR A 36 9.98 -12.30 10.56
N GLU A 37 10.96 -11.59 11.09
CA GLU A 37 10.88 -10.14 11.34
C GLU A 37 11.14 -9.33 10.06
N THR A 38 12.03 -9.76 9.17
CA THR A 38 12.29 -9.05 7.90
C THR A 38 11.18 -9.21 6.87
N LEU A 39 10.44 -10.32 6.86
CA LEU A 39 9.26 -10.45 5.98
C LEU A 39 8.07 -9.61 6.48
N SER A 40 7.92 -9.44 7.80
CA SER A 40 6.81 -8.66 8.38
C SER A 40 7.09 -7.15 8.41
N SER A 41 8.31 -6.71 8.74
CA SER A 41 8.72 -5.29 8.72
C SER A 41 9.09 -4.79 7.32
N GLY A 42 9.63 -5.66 6.46
CA GLY A 42 9.89 -5.33 5.07
C GLY A 42 8.59 -5.07 4.30
N GLY A 43 7.55 -5.87 4.54
CA GLY A 43 6.24 -5.72 3.88
C GLY A 43 5.44 -4.52 4.37
N THR A 44 5.55 -4.12 5.63
CA THR A 44 4.82 -2.95 6.17
C THR A 44 5.42 -1.61 5.73
N SER A 45 6.75 -1.48 5.69
CA SER A 45 7.39 -0.25 5.18
C SER A 45 7.22 -0.09 3.66
N GLN A 46 7.25 -1.18 2.89
CA GLN A 46 6.98 -1.16 1.45
C GLN A 46 5.50 -1.01 1.14
N GLY A 47 4.61 -1.64 1.94
CA GLY A 47 3.16 -1.51 1.79
C GLY A 47 2.65 -0.11 2.10
N ALA A 48 3.18 0.56 3.13
CA ALA A 48 2.90 1.97 3.41
C ALA A 48 3.41 2.88 2.29
N SER A 49 4.66 2.70 1.85
CA SER A 49 5.22 3.49 0.74
C SER A 49 4.47 3.28 -0.57
N ASN A 50 3.95 2.08 -0.84
CA ASN A 50 3.13 1.82 -2.03
C ASN A 50 1.73 2.43 -1.89
N ALA A 51 1.14 2.41 -0.69
CA ALA A 51 -0.13 3.07 -0.43
C ALA A 51 -0.03 4.58 -0.61
N ASP A 52 1.03 5.22 -0.10
CA ASP A 52 1.27 6.66 -0.28
C ASP A 52 1.42 7.04 -1.76
N VAL A 53 2.13 6.21 -2.55
CA VAL A 53 2.30 6.43 -4.00
C VAL A 53 0.98 6.27 -4.75
N VAL A 54 0.23 5.22 -4.44
CA VAL A 54 -1.07 4.97 -5.07
C VAL A 54 -2.09 6.04 -4.67
N GLU A 55 -2.08 6.50 -3.42
CA GLU A 55 -2.90 7.61 -2.96
C GLU A 55 -2.58 8.89 -3.73
N TYR A 56 -1.29 9.20 -3.89
CA TYR A 56 -0.88 10.34 -4.71
C TYR A 56 -1.33 10.20 -6.17
N GLU A 57 -1.19 9.02 -6.75
CA GLU A 57 -1.58 8.74 -8.14
C GLU A 57 -3.11 8.87 -8.36
N VAL A 58 -3.92 8.35 -7.42
CA VAL A 58 -5.38 8.48 -7.45
C VAL A 58 -5.79 9.94 -7.28
N ASN A 59 -5.21 10.65 -6.32
CA ASN A 59 -5.52 12.06 -6.08
C ASN A 59 -5.22 12.90 -7.32
N GLN A 60 -4.02 12.72 -7.89
CA GLN A 60 -3.61 13.38 -9.13
C GLN A 60 -4.55 13.06 -10.30
N SER A 61 -4.86 11.78 -10.52
CA SER A 61 -5.64 11.34 -11.67
C SER A 61 -7.10 11.81 -11.60
N VAL A 62 -7.71 11.80 -10.41
CA VAL A 62 -9.05 12.36 -10.20
C VAL A 62 -9.03 13.89 -10.36
N GLY A 63 -8.07 14.59 -9.74
CA GLY A 63 -7.96 16.05 -9.86
C GLY A 63 -7.80 16.53 -11.30
N CYS A 64 -6.91 15.90 -12.08
CA CYS A 64 -6.74 16.20 -13.51
C CYS A 64 -7.99 15.86 -14.33
N LEU A 65 -8.73 14.80 -13.96
CA LEU A 65 -9.94 14.40 -14.67
C LEU A 65 -11.07 15.40 -14.47
N LEU A 66 -11.20 15.96 -13.26
CA LEU A 66 -12.17 17.03 -12.99
C LEU A 66 -11.89 18.25 -13.87
N GLU A 67 -10.63 18.70 -13.93
CA GLU A 67 -10.21 19.82 -14.77
C GLU A 67 -10.45 19.55 -16.27
N TRP A 68 -10.20 18.31 -16.72
CA TRP A 68 -10.46 17.92 -18.11
C TRP A 68 -11.95 17.86 -18.46
N VAL A 69 -12.80 17.41 -17.53
CA VAL A 69 -14.26 17.39 -17.71
C VAL A 69 -14.81 18.81 -17.75
N GLU A 70 -14.27 19.71 -16.93
CA GLU A 70 -14.60 21.13 -16.95
C GLU A 70 -14.21 21.78 -18.28
N ASP A 71 -12.94 21.73 -18.68
CA ASP A 71 -12.46 22.36 -19.94
C ASP A 71 -13.14 21.78 -21.19
N GLY A 72 -13.45 20.48 -21.14
CA GLY A 72 -14.10 19.76 -22.22
C GLY A 72 -15.62 19.98 -22.33
N SER A 73 -16.26 20.59 -21.33
CA SER A 73 -17.73 20.71 -21.30
C SER A 73 -18.20 22.17 -21.14
N THR A 74 -19.37 22.46 -21.70
CA THR A 74 -20.08 23.73 -21.47
C THR A 74 -21.38 23.50 -20.70
N ALA A 75 -21.40 22.45 -19.87
CA ALA A 75 -22.58 22.00 -19.16
C ALA A 75 -22.84 22.88 -17.92
N GLU A 76 -24.09 22.91 -17.46
CA GLU A 76 -24.46 23.58 -16.20
C GLU A 76 -24.10 22.68 -15.00
N ASP A 77 -23.94 23.27 -13.81
CA ASP A 77 -23.43 22.62 -12.59
C ASP A 77 -23.92 21.17 -12.39
N GLY A 78 -25.23 20.93 -12.33
CA GLY A 78 -25.76 19.57 -12.10
C GLY A 78 -25.44 18.56 -13.21
N SER A 79 -25.22 19.03 -14.45
CA SER A 79 -24.78 18.19 -15.56
C SER A 79 -23.26 17.98 -15.56
N LEU A 80 -22.49 18.97 -15.10
CA LEU A 80 -21.05 18.86 -14.86
C LEU A 80 -20.73 17.82 -13.78
N GLU A 81 -21.45 17.87 -12.66
CA GLU A 81 -21.31 16.92 -11.54
C GLU A 81 -21.56 15.48 -12.02
N THR A 82 -22.66 15.26 -12.76
CA THR A 82 -22.99 13.94 -13.33
C THR A 82 -21.90 13.46 -14.30
N LEU A 83 -21.37 14.35 -15.14
CA LEU A 83 -20.29 14.01 -16.07
C LEU A 83 -19.00 13.64 -15.32
N ALA A 84 -18.66 14.37 -14.26
CA ALA A 84 -17.51 14.07 -13.42
C ALA A 84 -17.65 12.70 -12.77
N GLU A 85 -18.80 12.40 -12.17
CA GLU A 85 -19.11 11.10 -11.55
C GLU A 85 -18.97 9.93 -12.55
N GLU A 86 -19.54 10.08 -13.76
CA GLU A 86 -19.44 9.07 -14.82
C GLU A 86 -17.98 8.83 -15.24
N ASN A 87 -17.20 9.90 -15.42
CA ASN A 87 -15.80 9.80 -15.82
C ASN A 87 -14.92 9.21 -14.71
N ILE A 88 -15.14 9.55 -13.44
CA ILE A 88 -14.43 8.93 -12.29
C ILE A 88 -14.76 7.45 -12.20
N SER A 89 -16.01 7.05 -12.46
CA SER A 89 -16.41 5.64 -12.48
C SER A 89 -15.73 4.86 -13.64
N ALA A 90 -15.58 5.49 -14.80
CA ALA A 90 -14.81 4.94 -15.91
C ALA A 90 -13.32 4.80 -15.57
N LEU A 91 -12.73 5.83 -14.93
CA LEU A 91 -11.36 5.80 -14.42
C LEU A 91 -11.15 4.65 -13.43
N ASN A 92 -12.04 4.47 -12.46
CA ASN A 92 -12.00 3.37 -11.50
C ASN A 92 -11.98 2.00 -12.20
N THR A 93 -12.79 1.83 -13.24
CA THR A 93 -12.81 0.58 -14.01
C THR A 93 -11.47 0.33 -14.69
N ALA A 94 -10.90 1.34 -15.36
CA ALA A 94 -9.60 1.24 -16.01
C ALA A 94 -8.46 0.98 -15.01
N TYR A 95 -8.49 1.66 -13.85
CA TYR A 95 -7.55 1.45 -12.77
C TYR A 95 -7.62 0.02 -12.24
N ARG A 96 -8.83 -0.48 -11.96
CA ARG A 96 -9.03 -1.84 -11.45
C ARG A 96 -8.53 -2.90 -12.44
N GLU A 97 -8.79 -2.73 -13.73
CA GLU A 97 -8.27 -3.64 -14.78
C GLU A 97 -6.74 -3.64 -14.84
N THR A 98 -6.11 -2.47 -14.72
CA THR A 98 -4.64 -2.33 -14.79
C THR A 98 -3.94 -2.86 -13.53
N THR A 99 -4.55 -2.63 -12.38
CA THR A 99 -4.02 -2.95 -11.05
C THR A 99 -4.05 -4.46 -10.78
N VAL A 100 -5.12 -5.14 -11.19
CA VAL A 100 -5.25 -6.62 -11.11
C VAL A 100 -4.09 -7.35 -11.81
N GLN A 101 -3.47 -6.73 -12.82
CA GLN A 101 -2.39 -7.34 -13.60
C GLN A 101 -0.97 -6.96 -13.10
N SER A 102 -0.81 -5.85 -12.37
CA SER A 102 0.51 -5.20 -12.23
C SER A 102 0.94 -4.87 -10.81
N THR A 103 0.05 -4.86 -9.81
CA THR A 103 0.41 -4.46 -8.44
C THR A 103 -0.18 -5.38 -7.36
N PRO A 104 0.45 -5.47 -6.18
CA PRO A 104 -0.02 -6.30 -5.06
C PRO A 104 -1.14 -5.65 -4.23
N VAL A 105 -1.63 -4.47 -4.63
CA VAL A 105 -2.68 -3.70 -3.95
C VAL A 105 -3.75 -3.37 -4.98
N ALA A 106 -4.95 -3.93 -4.83
CA ALA A 106 -6.13 -3.55 -5.59
C ALA A 106 -6.72 -2.25 -5.01
N VAL A 107 -7.10 -1.33 -5.90
CA VAL A 107 -7.72 -0.06 -5.55
C VAL A 107 -9.12 -0.04 -6.13
N THR A 108 -10.10 0.27 -5.30
CA THR A 108 -11.49 0.49 -5.72
C THR A 108 -11.93 1.87 -5.28
N ILE A 109 -12.41 2.67 -6.23
CA ILE A 109 -13.02 3.97 -5.97
C ILE A 109 -14.55 3.78 -6.00
N SER A 110 -15.24 4.18 -4.95
CA SER A 110 -16.70 4.13 -4.81
C SER A 110 -17.21 5.42 -4.20
N ASP A 111 -18.55 5.57 -4.12
CA ASP A 111 -19.22 6.69 -3.46
C ASP A 111 -18.66 8.04 -3.92
N VAL A 112 -18.71 8.24 -5.24
CA VAL A 112 -18.25 9.45 -5.91
C VAL A 112 -19.36 10.49 -5.83
N ASP A 113 -19.04 11.65 -5.26
CA ASP A 113 -19.90 12.82 -5.16
C ASP A 113 -19.11 14.03 -5.64
N ALA A 114 -19.48 14.57 -6.81
CA ALA A 114 -18.81 15.73 -7.39
C ALA A 114 -19.57 17.01 -7.03
N ALA A 115 -18.84 18.09 -6.78
CA ALA A 115 -19.41 19.40 -6.49
C ALA A 115 -18.96 20.43 -7.53
N ALA A 116 -19.92 21.15 -8.11
CA ALA A 116 -19.67 22.26 -9.02
C ALA A 116 -20.21 23.59 -8.46
N ASP A 117 -19.49 24.69 -8.70
CA ASP A 117 -19.95 26.06 -8.41
C ASP A 117 -19.67 26.99 -9.59
N GLY A 118 -20.72 27.68 -10.04
CA GLY A 118 -20.60 28.73 -11.05
C GLY A 118 -20.07 28.24 -12.40
N GLY A 119 -20.35 26.99 -12.77
CA GLY A 119 -19.91 26.36 -14.01
C GLY A 119 -18.55 25.67 -13.95
N ASN A 120 -17.95 25.52 -12.76
CA ASN A 120 -16.61 24.93 -12.59
C ASN A 120 -16.69 23.78 -11.56
N LEU A 121 -15.89 22.73 -11.76
CA LEU A 121 -15.80 21.63 -10.79
C LEU A 121 -14.87 22.06 -9.67
N GLU A 122 -15.33 22.05 -8.42
CA GLU A 122 -14.48 22.44 -7.29
C GLU A 122 -13.73 21.24 -6.71
N ASN A 123 -14.47 20.17 -6.45
CA ASN A 123 -13.94 18.98 -5.82
C ASN A 123 -14.82 17.75 -6.09
N ALA A 124 -14.26 16.58 -5.83
CA ALA A 124 -14.99 15.33 -5.73
C ALA A 124 -14.66 14.61 -4.44
N THR A 125 -15.69 14.22 -3.70
CA THR A 125 -15.55 13.30 -2.58
C THR A 125 -15.64 11.87 -3.10
N VAL A 126 -14.66 11.05 -2.76
CA VAL A 126 -14.56 9.66 -3.18
C VAL A 126 -14.19 8.78 -1.99
N THR A 127 -14.74 7.58 -1.96
CA THR A 127 -14.29 6.53 -1.05
C THR A 127 -13.30 5.63 -1.78
N ILE A 128 -12.08 5.53 -1.23
CA ILE A 128 -11.02 4.68 -1.79
C ILE A 128 -10.84 3.48 -0.87
N GLU A 129 -11.09 2.29 -1.40
CA GLU A 129 -10.80 1.02 -0.76
C GLU A 129 -9.49 0.45 -1.32
N TYR A 130 -8.57 0.17 -0.40
CA TYR A 130 -7.29 -0.48 -0.68
C TYR A 130 -7.36 -1.92 -0.18
N ASP A 131 -7.33 -2.88 -1.11
CA ASP A 131 -7.30 -4.30 -0.80
C ASP A 131 -5.95 -4.89 -1.18
N SER A 132 -5.21 -5.37 -0.19
CA SER A 132 -3.93 -6.04 -0.36
C SER A 132 -3.93 -7.39 0.35
N ASN A 133 -2.97 -8.25 0.03
CA ASN A 133 -2.84 -9.58 0.63
C ASN A 133 -2.75 -9.59 2.18
N SER A 134 -2.48 -8.46 2.82
CA SER A 134 -2.29 -8.36 4.28
C SER A 134 -3.13 -7.28 4.97
N LEU A 135 -3.73 -6.34 4.22
CA LEU A 135 -4.43 -5.17 4.75
C LEU A 135 -5.57 -4.81 3.81
N ASN A 136 -6.77 -4.65 4.37
CA ASN A 136 -7.90 -3.98 3.72
C ASN A 136 -8.24 -2.75 4.56
N TYR A 137 -8.28 -1.57 3.94
CA TYR A 137 -8.78 -0.36 4.57
C TYR A 137 -9.49 0.53 3.55
N SER A 138 -10.49 1.27 4.03
CA SER A 138 -11.28 2.21 3.25
C SER A 138 -11.15 3.61 3.85
N GLN A 139 -11.08 4.62 2.99
CA GLN A 139 -10.98 6.02 3.40
C GLN A 139 -11.77 6.92 2.46
N GLU A 140 -12.54 7.84 3.05
CA GLU A 140 -13.20 8.93 2.33
C GLU A 140 -12.22 10.09 2.16
N ARG A 141 -12.18 10.65 0.94
CA ARG A 141 -11.29 11.75 0.57
C ARG A 141 -12.02 12.74 -0.32
N THR A 142 -11.83 14.02 -0.05
CA THR A 142 -12.22 15.11 -0.94
C THR A 142 -10.99 15.53 -1.74
N ILE A 143 -11.09 15.45 -3.07
CA ILE A 143 -10.04 15.74 -4.04
C ILE A 143 -10.42 17.03 -4.76
N GLU A 144 -9.55 18.03 -4.71
CA GLU A 144 -9.74 19.30 -5.42
C GLU A 144 -9.52 19.11 -6.93
N ALA A 145 -10.25 19.86 -7.74
CA ALA A 145 -10.06 19.89 -9.20
C ALA A 145 -8.76 20.62 -9.56
N HIS A 146 -7.64 19.91 -9.43
CA HIS A 146 -6.32 20.43 -9.77
C HIS A 146 -5.41 19.34 -10.31
N CYS A 147 -4.82 19.59 -11.48
CA CYS A 147 -3.75 18.76 -12.02
C CYS A 147 -2.36 19.31 -11.60
N ALA A 148 -1.61 18.61 -10.74
CA ALA A 148 -0.24 19.01 -10.41
C ALA A 148 0.67 18.87 -11.65
N GLY A 149 0.83 19.97 -12.38
CA GLY A 149 1.47 20.00 -13.69
C GLY A 149 1.14 21.29 -14.43
N ASP A 150 -0.07 21.81 -14.22
CA ASP A 150 -0.39 23.21 -14.50
C ASP A 150 0.05 24.05 -13.30
N GLY A 151 1.13 24.81 -13.51
CA GLY A 151 1.58 25.80 -12.53
C GLY A 151 0.52 26.90 -12.34
N PRO A 152 0.68 27.75 -11.31
CA PRO A 152 -0.20 28.91 -11.12
C PRO A 152 -0.16 29.88 -12.30
#